data_AF-A0A258H543-F1
#
_entry.id   AF-A0A258H543-F1
#
_cell.length_a   1.000
_cell.length_b   1.000
_cell.length_c   1.000
_cell.angle_alpha   90.00
_cell.angle_beta   90.00
_cell.angle_gamma   90.00
#
_symmetry.space_group_name_H-M   'P 1'
#
loop_
_entity.id
_entity.type
_entity.pdbx_description
1 polymer ?
#
loop_
_entity_poly.entity_id
_entity_poly.type
_entity_poly.pdbx_seq_one_letter_code
_entity_poly.pdbx_strand_id
1 'polypeptide(L)'
;MSRFMDIDWIITIAAVAGLLGLTVYAGWKSGRPRKDSVKPQWVSWPFVTVFAGALLAFAVIHAFNLMGFHTGQNTTGRYGG
;
A
#
# COMPACT_ATOMS: atom_id res chain seq x y z
N MET A 1 9.50 -26.18 -6.04
CA MET A 1 9.93 -24.94 -5.34
C MET A 1 9.55 -23.65 -6.06
N SER A 2 9.10 -23.67 -7.33
CA SER A 2 8.70 -22.44 -8.06
C SER A 2 7.31 -21.90 -7.70
N ARG A 3 6.30 -22.77 -7.54
CA ARG A 3 4.89 -22.33 -7.37
C ARG A 3 4.62 -21.38 -6.20
N PHE A 4 5.35 -21.51 -5.10
CA PHE A 4 5.16 -20.63 -3.94
C PHE A 4 5.66 -19.22 -4.25
N MET A 5 6.88 -19.09 -4.81
CA MET A 5 7.43 -17.82 -5.28
C MET A 5 6.55 -17.16 -6.34
N ASP A 6 5.99 -17.93 -7.27
CA ASP A 6 5.08 -17.41 -8.29
C ASP A 6 3.82 -16.78 -7.66
N ILE A 7 3.24 -17.43 -6.63
CA ILE A 7 2.06 -16.93 -5.90
C ILE A 7 2.37 -15.67 -5.10
N ASP A 8 3.51 -15.63 -4.40
CA ASP A 8 3.93 -14.45 -3.62
C ASP A 8 4.06 -13.20 -4.51
N TRP A 9 4.65 -13.37 -5.69
CA TRP A 9 4.75 -12.31 -6.70
C TRP A 9 3.39 -11.86 -7.24
N ILE A 10 2.50 -12.81 -7.56
CA ILE A 10 1.15 -12.50 -8.05
C ILE A 10 0.37 -11.72 -6.99
N ILE A 11 0.39 -12.15 -5.73
CA ILE A 11 -0.29 -11.49 -4.62
C ILE A 11 0.28 -10.09 -4.42
N THR A 12 1.61 -9.94 -4.45
CA THR A 12 2.27 -8.65 -4.23
C THR A 12 1.93 -7.66 -5.34
N ILE A 13 2.00 -8.08 -6.60
CA ILE A 13 1.64 -7.23 -7.75
C ILE A 13 0.17 -6.84 -7.70
N ALA A 14 -0.72 -7.80 -7.39
CA ALA A 14 -2.15 -7.52 -7.24
C ALA A 14 -2.43 -6.53 -6.09
N ALA A 15 -1.74 -6.68 -4.95
CA ALA A 15 -1.87 -5.79 -3.81
C ALA A 15 -1.37 -4.38 -4.14
N VAL A 16 -0.20 -4.25 -4.78
CA VAL A 16 0.34 -2.95 -5.22
C VAL A 16 -0.60 -2.29 -6.22
N ALA A 17 -1.04 -3.00 -7.25
CA ALA A 17 -1.94 -2.46 -8.27
C ALA A 17 -3.29 -2.03 -7.66
N GLY A 18 -3.86 -2.85 -6.78
CA GLY A 18 -5.11 -2.54 -6.09
C GLY A 18 -5.01 -1.32 -5.17
N LEU A 19 -3.95 -1.24 -4.36
CA LEU A 19 -3.73 -0.12 -3.45
C LEU A 19 -3.38 1.18 -4.18
N LEU A 20 -2.63 1.09 -5.28
CA LEU A 20 -2.36 2.22 -6.15
C LEU A 20 -3.65 2.77 -6.76
N GLY A 21 -4.48 1.88 -7.33
CA GLY A 21 -5.78 2.24 -7.89
C GLY A 21 -6.70 2.85 -6.85
N LEU A 22 -6.76 2.26 -5.64
CA LEU A 22 -7.56 2.78 -4.54
C LEU A 22 -7.07 4.16 -4.08
N THR A 23 -5.76 4.36 -3.96
CA THR A 23 -5.16 5.65 -3.57
C THR A 23 -5.48 6.73 -4.58
N VAL A 24 -5.28 6.46 -5.87
CA VAL A 24 -5.58 7.41 -6.95
C VAL A 24 -7.07 7.73 -7.01
N TYR A 25 -7.93 6.71 -6.93
CA TYR A 25 -9.38 6.89 -6.95
C TYR A 25 -9.89 7.67 -5.75
N ALA A 26 -9.40 7.34 -4.54
CA ALA A 26 -9.76 8.03 -3.32
C ALA A 26 -9.26 9.48 -3.33
N GLY A 27 -8.05 9.74 -3.81
CA GLY A 27 -7.48 11.08 -3.95
C GLY A 27 -8.27 11.92 -4.96
N TRP A 28 -8.61 11.34 -6.11
CA TRP A 28 -9.46 12.00 -7.11
C TRP A 28 -10.85 12.35 -6.57
N LYS A 29 -11.46 11.45 -5.80
CA LYS A 29 -12.75 11.71 -5.17
C LYS A 29 -12.63 12.72 -4.03
N SER A 30 -11.52 12.74 -3.30
CA SER A 30 -11.22 13.71 -2.25
C SER A 30 -11.03 15.13 -2.78
N GLY A 31 -10.49 15.27 -4.00
CA GLY A 31 -10.27 16.57 -4.64
C GLY A 31 -11.53 17.21 -5.25
N ARG A 32 -12.65 16.48 -5.32
CA ARG A 32 -13.91 17.03 -5.85
C ARG A 32 -14.61 17.89 -4.80
N PRO A 33 -15.01 19.13 -5.13
CA PRO A 33 -15.80 19.98 -4.25
C PRO A 33 -17.06 19.23 -3.79
N ARG A 34 -17.31 19.22 -2.48
CA ARG A 34 -18.55 18.65 -1.94
C ARG A 34 -19.74 19.45 -2.48
N LYS A 35 -20.59 18.80 -3.29
CA LYS A 35 -21.83 19.40 -3.79
C LYS A 35 -22.92 19.52 -2.71
N ASP A 36 -22.87 18.68 -1.67
CA ASP A 36 -23.83 18.69 -0.57
C ASP A 36 -23.10 18.88 0.77
N SER A 37 -23.13 20.11 1.29
CA SER A 37 -22.68 20.44 2.66
C SER A 37 -23.65 19.96 3.75
N VAL A 38 -24.85 19.49 3.35
CA VAL A 38 -25.97 19.17 4.25
C VAL A 38 -26.00 17.69 4.66
N LYS A 39 -25.33 16.80 3.90
CA LYS A 39 -25.31 15.35 4.20
C LYS A 39 -23.95 14.96 4.81
N PRO A 40 -23.92 14.37 6.02
CA PRO A 40 -22.68 13.84 6.59
C PRO A 40 -22.07 12.83 5.63
N GLN A 41 -20.81 13.03 5.22
CA GLN A 41 -20.09 11.97 4.51
C GLN A 41 -19.83 10.84 5.52
N TRP A 42 -20.31 9.65 5.23
CA TRP A 42 -20.05 8.47 6.06
C TRP A 42 -18.61 7.95 5.90
N VAL A 43 -18.00 8.23 4.74
CA VAL A 43 -16.63 7.80 4.41
C VAL A 43 -15.77 9.01 4.15
N SER A 44 -14.70 9.15 4.93
CA SER A 44 -13.70 10.20 4.72
C SER A 44 -12.74 9.78 3.61
N TRP A 45 -12.99 10.25 2.39
CA TRP A 45 -12.11 10.02 1.24
C TRP A 45 -10.65 10.46 1.47
N PRO A 46 -10.35 11.57 2.16
CA PRO A 46 -8.97 11.89 2.56
C PRO A 46 -8.35 10.79 3.43
N PHE A 47 -9.08 10.26 4.41
CA PHE A 47 -8.60 9.18 5.28
C PHE A 47 -8.33 7.89 4.49
N VAL A 48 -9.25 7.51 3.60
CA VAL A 48 -9.07 6.35 2.71
C VAL A 48 -7.83 6.53 1.83
N THR A 49 -7.58 7.74 1.32
CA THR A 49 -6.39 8.03 0.50
C THR A 49 -5.10 7.84 1.29
N VAL A 50 -5.02 8.41 2.49
CA VAL A 50 -3.83 8.31 3.35
C VAL A 50 -3.59 6.87 3.80
N PHE A 51 -4.66 6.17 4.20
CA PHE A 51 -4.58 4.77 4.64
C PHE A 51 -4.17 3.84 3.50
N ALA A 52 -4.77 3.98 2.31
CA ALA A 52 -4.40 3.21 1.13
C ALA A 52 -2.95 3.51 0.69
N GLY A 53 -2.52 4.77 0.76
CA GLY A 53 -1.14 5.17 0.48
C GLY A 53 -0.13 4.57 1.46
N ALA A 54 -0.46 4.51 2.75
CA ALA A 54 0.38 3.85 3.75
C ALA A 54 0.52 2.34 3.47
N LEU A 55 -0.59 1.66 3.20
CA LEU A 55 -0.58 0.24 2.82
C LEU A 55 0.21 0.00 1.52
N LEU A 56 0.09 0.90 0.55
CA LEU A 56 0.84 0.84 -0.70
C LEU A 56 2.35 0.89 -0.45
N ALA A 57 2.80 1.77 0.46
CA ALA A 57 4.21 1.84 0.84
C ALA A 57 4.71 0.50 1.41
N PHE A 58 3.93 -0.14 2.29
CA PHE A 58 4.26 -1.48 2.81
C PHE A 58 4.28 -2.56 1.71
N ALA A 59 3.32 -2.54 0.77
CA ALA A 59 3.29 -3.48 -0.34
C ALA A 59 4.50 -3.33 -1.26
N VAL A 60 4.95 -2.10 -1.49
CA VAL A 60 6.18 -1.80 -2.26
C VAL A 60 7.42 -2.30 -1.51
N ILE A 61 7.54 -2.05 -0.20
CA ILE A 61 8.63 -2.59 0.63
C ILE A 61 8.64 -4.12 0.58
N HIS A 62 7.47 -4.76 0.63
CA HIS A 62 7.35 -6.21 0.51
C HIS A 62 7.84 -6.72 -0.85
N ALA A 63 7.53 -6.02 -1.94
CA ALA A 63 8.07 -6.33 -3.27
C ALA A 63 9.61 -6.24 -3.30
N PHE A 64 10.20 -5.21 -2.70
CA PHE A 64 11.67 -5.09 -2.57
C PHE A 64 12.28 -6.23 -1.77
N ASN A 65 11.64 -6.66 -0.69
CA ASN A 65 12.08 -7.83 0.08
C ASN A 65 12.03 -9.12 -0.74
N LEU A 66 11.01 -9.31 -1.60
CA LEU A 66 10.94 -10.46 -2.53
C LEU A 66 12.05 -10.43 -3.60
N MET A 67 12.53 -9.24 -3.98
CA MET A 67 13.70 -9.08 -4.87
C MET A 67 15.04 -9.38 -4.18
N GLY A 68 15.05 -9.64 -2.87
CA GLY A 68 16.26 -9.86 -2.08
C GLY A 68 16.86 -8.59 -1.48
N PHE A 69 16.20 -7.43 -1.60
CA PHE A 69 16.58 -6.21 -0.89
C PHE A 69 16.01 -6.23 0.53
N HIS A 70 16.71 -6.87 1.46
CA HIS A 70 16.30 -6.90 2.86
C HIS A 70 16.50 -5.55 3.54
N THR A 71 15.41 -4.80 3.73
CA THR A 71 15.40 -3.43 4.27
C THR A 71 15.70 -3.31 5.77
N GLY A 72 16.12 -4.39 6.46
CA GLY A 72 16.42 -4.36 7.91
C GLY A 72 17.46 -5.36 8.43
N GLN A 73 17.97 -6.27 7.60
CA GLN A 73 18.83 -7.36 8.07
C GLN A 73 20.23 -6.89 8.52
N ASN A 74 20.69 -5.76 7.98
CA ASN A 74 21.97 -5.15 8.32
C ASN A 74 21.99 -4.45 9.69
N THR A 75 20.82 -4.19 10.29
CA THR A 75 20.71 -3.50 11.58
C THR A 75 20.67 -4.50 12.74
N THR A 76 19.95 -5.62 12.58
CA THR A 76 19.85 -6.66 13.63
C THR A 76 21.18 -7.36 13.90
N GLY A 77 22.02 -7.57 12.87
CA GLY A 77 23.37 -8.14 13.04
C GLY A 77 24.38 -7.22 13.73
N ARG A 78 24.04 -5.95 13.96
CA ARG A 78 24.95 -4.95 14.56
C ARG A 78 24.71 -4.72 16.06
N TYR A 79 23.58 -5.18 16.59
CA TYR A 79 23.20 -5.03 18.01
C TYR A 79 22.98 -6.36 18.74
N GLY A 80 23.10 -7.50 18.06
CA GLY A 80 23.11 -8.84 18.66
C GLY A 80 24.52 -9.42 18.64
N GLY A 81 25.33 -9.06 19.64
CA GLY A 81 26.61 -9.69 19.98
C GLY A 81 26.52 -10.31 21.36
#